data_AF-A0A5C8RUR9-F1
#
_entry.id   AF-A0A5C8RUR9-F1
#
_cell.length_a   1.000
_cell.length_b   1.000
_cell.length_c   1.000
_cell.angle_alpha   90.00
_cell.angle_beta   90.00
_cell.angle_gamma   90.00
#
_symmetry.space_group_name_H-M   'P 1'
#
loop_
_entity.id
_entity.type
_entity.pdbx_description
1 polymer ?
#
loop_
_entity_poly.entity_id
_entity_poly.type
_entity_poly.pdbx_seq_one_letter_code
_entity_poly.pdbx_strand_id
1 'polypeptide(L)'
;MWEWLRALPPGPASFVGTLTGSSIGLIAILVGALWNFNLSRKRDALERAQEIRSIAAALYGEMLLIRKEAASVARAVAYAYVEIGTKRYPGVRFDHHFLERFRLTEPLLYKSLASRLGELPSDIVISIAEFYSNYEEVKKWLPLIMDDDKRGFSYSPTAVLVPAVDTVIGINPTLRLIENLLHIRTPVADPDLGKTNSVIEMIEDQDADD
;
A
#
# COMPACT_ATOMS: atom_id res chain seq x y z
N MET A 1 -55.34 -39.48 -14.37
CA MET A 1 -53.92 -39.91 -14.35
C MET A 1 -53.45 -40.52 -13.01
N TRP A 2 -54.34 -40.77 -12.05
CA TRP A 2 -54.01 -41.40 -10.75
C TRP A 2 -54.91 -42.62 -10.42
N GLU A 3 -55.71 -43.11 -11.36
CA GLU A 3 -56.66 -44.20 -11.11
C GLU A 3 -55.98 -45.57 -10.89
N TRP A 4 -54.80 -45.77 -11.49
CA TRP A 4 -54.01 -46.99 -11.30
C TRP A 4 -53.52 -47.18 -9.85
N LEU A 5 -53.42 -46.10 -9.06
CA LEU A 5 -53.03 -46.16 -7.65
C LEU A 5 -54.17 -46.60 -6.72
N ARG A 6 -55.42 -46.58 -7.19
CA ARG A 6 -56.58 -47.08 -6.41
C ARG A 6 -56.76 -48.60 -6.49
N ALA A 7 -56.06 -49.27 -7.40
CA ALA A 7 -56.18 -50.72 -7.65
C ALA A 7 -55.17 -51.57 -6.87
N LEU A 8 -54.24 -50.97 -6.13
CA LEU A 8 -53.22 -51.69 -5.36
C LEU A 8 -53.68 -51.97 -3.93
N PRO A 9 -53.27 -53.12 -3.32
CA PRO A 9 -53.50 -53.38 -1.90
C PRO A 9 -52.95 -52.25 -1.02
N PRO A 10 -53.50 -52.01 0.18
CA PRO A 10 -53.14 -50.87 1.03
C PRO A 10 -51.65 -50.84 1.46
N GLY A 11 -50.97 -51.98 1.48
CA GLY A 11 -49.54 -52.09 1.84
C GLY A 11 -48.59 -51.43 0.83
N PRO A 12 -48.57 -51.84 -0.45
CA PRO A 12 -47.71 -51.25 -1.48
C PRO A 12 -47.91 -49.75 -1.72
N ALA A 13 -49.15 -49.26 -1.68
CA ALA A 13 -49.46 -47.85 -1.94
C ALA A 13 -48.88 -46.91 -0.86
N SER A 14 -48.89 -47.33 0.40
CA SER A 14 -48.32 -46.54 1.51
C SER A 14 -46.78 -46.49 1.44
N PHE A 15 -46.12 -47.58 1.04
CA PHE A 15 -44.66 -47.62 0.87
C PHE A 15 -44.16 -46.71 -0.27
N VAL A 16 -44.84 -46.70 -1.42
CA VAL A 16 -44.49 -45.81 -2.53
C VAL A 16 -44.68 -44.34 -2.14
N GLY A 17 -45.73 -44.03 -1.37
CA GLY A 17 -45.98 -42.69 -0.85
C GLY A 17 -44.88 -42.21 0.10
N THR A 18 -44.45 -43.03 1.06
CA THR A 18 -43.40 -42.67 2.02
C THR A 18 -42.02 -42.57 1.37
N LEU A 19 -41.67 -43.46 0.43
CA LEU A 19 -40.41 -43.40 -0.30
C LEU A 19 -40.34 -42.15 -1.20
N THR A 20 -41.42 -41.84 -1.91
CA THR A 20 -41.47 -40.66 -2.78
C THR A 20 -41.41 -39.38 -1.96
N GLY A 21 -42.18 -39.30 -0.86
CA GLY A 21 -42.17 -38.14 0.04
C GLY A 21 -40.81 -37.91 0.70
N SER A 22 -40.16 -38.96 1.21
CA SER A 22 -38.83 -38.86 1.83
C SER A 22 -37.73 -38.51 0.82
N SER A 23 -37.78 -39.05 -0.40
CA SER A 23 -36.83 -38.70 -1.46
C SER A 23 -36.97 -37.25 -1.89
N ILE A 24 -38.20 -36.75 -2.07
CA ILE A 24 -38.45 -35.34 -2.39
C ILE A 24 -37.99 -34.44 -1.25
N GLY A 25 -38.30 -34.80 0.00
CA GLY A 25 -37.84 -34.07 1.19
C GLY A 25 -36.31 -33.99 1.27
N LEU A 26 -35.62 -35.10 1.01
CA LEU A 26 -34.16 -35.15 0.97
C LEU A 26 -33.59 -34.26 -0.13
N ILE A 27 -34.14 -34.34 -1.35
CA ILE A 27 -33.72 -33.48 -2.48
C ILE A 27 -33.93 -32.00 -2.13
N ALA A 28 -35.06 -31.64 -1.53
CA ALA A 28 -35.35 -30.26 -1.13
C ALA A 28 -34.30 -29.74 -0.12
N ILE A 29 -33.92 -30.56 0.87
CA ILE A 29 -32.87 -30.20 1.83
C ILE A 29 -31.51 -30.05 1.14
N LEU A 30 -31.15 -30.95 0.23
CA LEU A 30 -29.88 -30.89 -0.51
C LEU A 30 -29.80 -29.62 -1.38
N VAL A 31 -30.88 -29.28 -2.09
CA VAL A 31 -30.95 -28.05 -2.90
C VAL A 31 -30.86 -26.82 -2.01
N GLY A 32 -31.59 -26.79 -0.88
CA GLY A 32 -31.53 -25.70 0.09
C GLY A 32 -30.13 -25.51 0.68
N ALA A 33 -29.44 -26.60 1.03
CA ALA A 33 -28.08 -26.58 1.54
C ALA A 33 -27.07 -26.06 0.50
N LEU A 34 -27.20 -26.50 -0.76
CA LEU A 34 -26.33 -26.04 -1.86
C LEU A 34 -26.53 -24.55 -2.14
N TRP A 35 -27.77 -24.08 -2.12
CA TRP A 35 -28.08 -22.66 -2.27
C TRP A 35 -27.48 -21.82 -1.12
N ASN A 36 -27.65 -22.29 0.12
CA ASN A 36 -27.09 -21.61 1.30
C ASN A 36 -25.56 -21.53 1.23
N PHE A 37 -24.89 -22.62 0.83
CA PHE A 37 -23.45 -22.64 0.64
C PHE A 37 -22.96 -21.62 -0.41
N ASN A 38 -23.67 -21.51 -1.53
CA ASN A 38 -23.36 -20.51 -2.56
C ASN A 38 -23.55 -19.08 -2.04
N LEU A 39 -24.61 -18.84 -1.25
CA LEU A 39 -24.86 -17.55 -0.61
C LEU A 39 -23.73 -17.19 0.38
N SER A 40 -23.32 -18.14 1.23
CA SER A 40 -22.22 -17.94 2.18
C SER A 40 -20.91 -17.61 1.46
N ARG A 41 -20.57 -18.33 0.39
CA ARG A 41 -19.37 -18.01 -0.41
C ARG A 41 -19.39 -16.60 -0.99
N LYS A 42 -20.55 -16.14 -1.48
CA LYS A 42 -20.70 -14.77 -1.99
C LYS A 42 -20.53 -13.74 -0.88
N ARG A 43 -21.13 -13.97 0.29
CA ARG A 43 -21.01 -13.08 1.44
C ARG A 43 -19.55 -12.97 1.89
N ASP A 44 -18.87 -14.11 2.06
CA ASP A 44 -17.47 -14.12 2.50
C ASP A 44 -16.56 -13.43 1.49
N ALA A 45 -16.84 -13.54 0.19
CA ALA A 45 -16.12 -12.80 -0.85
C ALA A 45 -16.35 -11.28 -0.76
N LEU A 46 -17.57 -10.84 -0.44
CA LEU A 46 -17.89 -9.43 -0.24
C LEU A 46 -17.23 -8.88 1.03
N GLU A 47 -17.24 -9.63 2.13
CA GLU A 47 -16.57 -9.25 3.38
C GLU A 47 -15.06 -9.08 3.17
N ARG A 48 -14.41 -10.04 2.50
CA ARG A 48 -12.98 -9.92 2.14
C ARG A 48 -12.71 -8.73 1.24
N ALA A 49 -13.56 -8.48 0.24
CA ALA A 49 -13.41 -7.32 -0.64
C ALA A 49 -13.54 -5.99 0.12
N GLN A 50 -14.40 -5.93 1.15
CA GLN A 50 -14.52 -4.76 2.01
C GLN A 50 -13.29 -4.58 2.92
N GLU A 51 -12.77 -5.67 3.48
CA GLU A 51 -11.55 -5.67 4.31
C GLU A 51 -10.33 -5.16 3.51
N ILE A 52 -10.12 -5.74 2.32
CA ILE A 52 -9.06 -5.32 1.38
C ILE A 52 -9.16 -3.82 1.05
N ARG A 53 -10.37 -3.32 0.76
CA ARG A 53 -10.57 -1.89 0.47
C ARG A 53 -10.29 -1.01 1.69
N SER A 54 -10.66 -1.46 2.89
CA SER A 54 -10.39 -0.73 4.13
C SER A 54 -8.89 -0.60 4.39
N ILE A 55 -8.15 -1.73 4.27
CA ILE A 55 -6.69 -1.77 4.40
C ILE A 55 -6.03 -0.85 3.36
N ALA A 56 -6.43 -0.99 2.09
CA ALA A 56 -5.89 -0.17 1.00
C ALA A 56 -6.15 1.32 1.23
N ALA A 57 -7.34 1.71 1.68
CA ALA A 57 -7.67 3.11 1.98
C ALA A 57 -6.85 3.68 3.13
N ALA A 58 -6.64 2.89 4.19
CA ALA A 58 -5.83 3.29 5.34
C ALA A 58 -4.37 3.53 4.94
N LEU A 59 -3.77 2.56 4.23
CA LEU A 59 -2.38 2.67 3.74
C LEU A 59 -2.23 3.79 2.71
N TYR A 60 -3.20 3.96 1.82
CA TYR A 60 -3.21 5.05 0.85
C TYR A 60 -3.11 6.43 1.53
N GLY A 61 -3.89 6.66 2.58
CA GLY A 61 -3.82 7.91 3.35
C GLY A 61 -2.45 8.16 3.98
N GLU A 62 -1.85 7.14 4.60
CA GLU A 62 -0.52 7.24 5.19
C GLU A 62 0.56 7.49 4.13
N MET A 63 0.54 6.73 3.03
CA MET A 63 1.49 6.90 1.93
C MET A 63 1.44 8.31 1.35
N LEU A 64 0.26 8.93 1.20
CA LEU A 64 0.14 10.30 0.72
C LEU A 64 0.79 11.33 1.65
N LEU A 65 0.71 11.14 2.96
CA LEU A 65 1.34 12.01 3.95
C LEU A 65 2.86 11.86 3.90
N ILE A 66 3.34 10.61 3.94
CA ILE A 66 4.76 10.28 3.86
C ILE A 66 5.36 10.80 2.55
N ARG A 67 4.65 10.69 1.42
CA ARG A 67 5.08 11.21 0.11
C ARG A 67 5.34 12.71 0.15
N LYS A 68 4.47 13.47 0.83
CA LYS A 68 4.65 14.92 0.99
C LYS A 68 5.82 15.25 1.91
N GLU A 69 6.00 14.49 2.98
CA GLU A 69 7.15 14.65 3.89
C GLU A 69 8.47 14.37 3.16
N ALA A 70 8.57 13.24 2.45
CA ALA A 70 9.74 12.87 1.65
C ALA A 70 10.06 13.92 0.58
N ALA A 71 9.07 14.42 -0.16
CA ALA A 71 9.27 15.50 -1.13
C ALA A 71 9.73 16.81 -0.48
N SER A 72 9.26 17.13 0.73
CA SER A 72 9.70 18.30 1.48
C SER A 72 11.17 18.19 1.90
N VAL A 73 11.58 17.02 2.41
CA VAL A 73 12.97 16.73 2.78
C VAL A 73 13.86 16.77 1.53
N ALA A 74 13.47 16.11 0.45
CA ALA A 74 14.21 16.09 -0.80
C ALA A 74 14.49 17.50 -1.34
N ARG A 75 13.48 18.37 -1.34
CA ARG A 75 13.64 19.78 -1.75
C ARG A 75 14.56 20.55 -0.83
N ALA A 76 14.43 20.35 0.48
CA ALA A 76 15.25 21.05 1.47
C ALA A 76 16.72 20.65 1.38
N VAL A 77 17.00 19.35 1.21
CA VAL A 77 18.35 18.83 1.03
C VAL A 77 18.95 19.33 -0.29
N ALA A 78 18.20 19.25 -1.39
CA ALA A 78 18.64 19.75 -2.68
C ALA A 78 18.93 21.27 -2.65
N TYR A 79 18.05 22.05 -2.01
CA TYR A 79 18.25 23.49 -1.83
C TYR A 79 19.49 23.78 -0.99
N ALA A 80 19.65 23.12 0.17
CA ALA A 80 20.81 23.30 1.03
C ALA A 80 22.12 22.98 0.31
N TYR A 81 22.16 21.89 -0.45
CA TYR A 81 23.35 21.51 -1.23
C TYR A 81 23.75 22.58 -2.26
N VAL A 82 22.80 23.08 -3.05
CA VAL A 82 23.07 24.11 -4.07
C VAL A 82 23.55 25.42 -3.42
N GLU A 83 22.97 25.82 -2.29
CA GLU A 83 23.36 27.05 -1.60
C GLU A 83 24.74 26.94 -0.93
N ILE A 84 25.07 25.76 -0.37
CA ILE A 84 26.41 25.47 0.17
C ILE A 84 27.44 25.52 -0.95
N GLY A 85 27.19 24.85 -2.08
CA GLY A 85 28.11 24.78 -3.22
C GLY A 85 28.39 26.14 -3.86
N THR A 86 27.38 27.01 -3.93
CA THR A 86 27.52 28.35 -4.54
C THR A 86 28.10 29.40 -3.60
N LYS A 87 28.31 29.09 -2.30
CA LYS A 87 28.75 30.04 -1.25
C LYS A 87 27.91 31.32 -1.13
N ARG A 88 26.70 31.33 -1.70
CA ARG A 88 25.88 32.54 -1.83
C ARG A 88 25.27 32.96 -0.50
N TYR A 89 24.99 31.98 0.38
CA TYR A 89 24.48 32.21 1.73
C TYR A 89 25.19 31.31 2.74
N PRO A 90 26.17 31.81 3.51
CA PRO A 90 26.96 31.00 4.44
C PRO A 90 26.16 30.44 5.63
N GLY A 91 24.92 30.89 5.83
CA GLY A 91 24.02 30.46 6.90
C GLY A 91 23.15 29.24 6.58
N VAL A 92 23.15 28.75 5.35
CA VAL A 92 22.44 27.50 5.00
C VAL A 92 23.45 26.36 5.06
N ARG A 93 23.33 25.50 6.08
CA ARG A 93 24.17 24.32 6.27
C ARG A 93 23.31 23.16 6.74
N PHE A 94 23.82 21.93 6.57
CA PHE A 94 23.28 20.77 7.27
C PHE A 94 23.68 20.88 8.74
N ASP A 95 22.88 21.58 9.54
CA ASP A 95 23.12 21.79 10.96
C ASP A 95 22.03 21.12 11.83
N HIS A 96 22.13 21.29 13.14
CA HIS A 96 21.15 20.72 14.06
C HIS A 96 19.74 21.28 13.81
N HIS A 97 19.62 22.56 13.48
CA HIS A 97 18.33 23.20 13.20
C HIS A 97 17.67 22.65 11.93
N PHE A 98 18.46 22.25 10.93
CA PHE A 98 17.96 21.54 9.77
C PHE A 98 17.27 20.24 10.19
N LEU A 99 17.91 19.41 11.03
CA LEU A 99 17.32 18.16 11.52
C LEU A 99 16.10 18.40 12.42
N GLU A 100 16.12 19.44 13.26
CA GLU A 100 14.97 19.80 14.09
C GLU A 100 13.73 20.16 13.26
N ARG A 101 13.94 20.79 12.10
CA ARG A 101 12.88 21.18 11.17
C ARG A 101 12.29 20.00 10.40
N PHE A 102 13.10 18.99 10.09
CA PHE A 102 12.72 17.84 9.28
C PHE A 102 12.64 16.56 10.11
N ARG A 103 11.67 16.52 11.02
CA ARG A 103 11.31 15.29 11.76
C ARG A 103 10.36 14.45 10.91
N LEU A 104 10.85 13.31 10.46
CA LEU A 104 10.08 12.34 9.68
C LEU A 104 9.15 11.54 10.60
N THR A 105 7.87 11.50 10.23
CA THR A 105 6.85 10.78 10.99
C THR A 105 7.05 9.28 10.89
N GLU A 106 6.82 8.54 11.99
CA GLU A 106 6.85 7.08 11.93
C GLU A 106 5.56 6.52 11.29
N PRO A 107 5.67 5.52 10.41
CA PRO A 107 4.50 4.87 9.84
C PRO A 107 3.81 4.01 10.91
N LEU A 108 2.59 4.38 11.28
CA LEU A 108 1.81 3.70 12.32
C LEU A 108 0.86 2.65 11.70
N LEU A 109 0.24 2.99 10.56
CA LEU A 109 -0.72 2.13 9.89
C LEU A 109 -0.04 0.94 9.24
N TYR A 110 1.10 1.13 8.57
CA TYR A 110 1.88 0.01 8.05
C TYR A 110 2.25 -1.02 9.13
N LYS A 111 2.79 -0.57 10.27
CA LYS A 111 3.18 -1.44 11.39
C LYS A 111 1.97 -2.19 11.97
N SER A 112 0.84 -1.49 12.16
CA SER A 112 -0.38 -2.08 12.73
C SER A 112 -1.12 -3.02 11.78
N LEU A 113 -0.99 -2.82 10.46
CA LEU A 113 -1.63 -3.63 9.42
C LEU A 113 -0.71 -4.70 8.83
N ALA A 114 0.53 -4.84 9.31
CA ALA A 114 1.53 -5.77 8.77
C ALA A 114 1.01 -7.22 8.64
N SER A 115 0.23 -7.69 9.63
CA SER A 115 -0.36 -9.04 9.62
C SER A 115 -1.47 -9.23 8.58
N ARG A 116 -2.02 -8.12 8.04
CA ARG A 116 -3.13 -8.09 7.08
C ARG A 116 -2.69 -7.72 5.65
N LEU A 117 -1.43 -7.33 5.46
CA LEU A 117 -0.91 -7.00 4.13
C LEU A 117 -1.03 -8.17 3.14
N GLY A 118 -0.97 -9.42 3.61
CA GLY A 118 -1.13 -10.60 2.76
C GLY A 118 -2.50 -10.77 2.12
N GLU A 119 -3.50 -9.96 2.51
CA GLU A 119 -4.82 -9.95 1.88
C GLU A 119 -4.84 -9.07 0.61
N LEU A 120 -3.87 -8.17 0.45
CA LEU A 120 -3.75 -7.34 -0.74
C LEU A 120 -3.13 -8.14 -1.91
N PRO A 121 -3.39 -7.72 -3.16
CA PRO A 121 -2.66 -8.21 -4.32
C PRO A 121 -1.14 -8.09 -4.15
N SER A 122 -0.39 -9.11 -4.58
CA SER A 122 1.05 -9.22 -4.32
C SER A 122 1.88 -8.08 -4.92
N ASP A 123 1.48 -7.57 -6.07
CA ASP A 123 2.06 -6.40 -6.74
C ASP A 123 1.94 -5.12 -5.89
N ILE A 124 0.78 -4.93 -5.26
CA ILE A 124 0.56 -3.82 -4.32
C ILE A 124 1.42 -4.02 -3.06
N VAL A 125 1.50 -5.24 -2.51
CA VAL A 125 2.28 -5.53 -1.29
C VAL A 125 3.76 -5.24 -1.48
N ILE A 126 4.36 -5.70 -2.59
CA ILE A 126 5.78 -5.48 -2.89
C ILE A 126 6.08 -3.99 -2.98
N SER A 127 5.27 -3.26 -3.76
CA SER A 127 5.44 -1.81 -3.94
C SER A 127 5.30 -1.04 -2.62
N ILE A 128 4.37 -1.45 -1.76
CA ILE A 128 4.18 -0.86 -0.43
C ILE A 128 5.43 -1.12 0.43
N ALA A 129 5.95 -2.35 0.44
CA ALA A 129 7.14 -2.69 1.21
C ALA A 129 8.37 -1.89 0.74
N GLU A 130 8.55 -1.75 -0.57
CA GLU A 130 9.61 -0.93 -1.18
C GLU A 130 9.47 0.54 -0.79
N PHE A 131 8.25 1.11 -0.85
CA PHE A 131 7.98 2.48 -0.43
C PHE A 131 8.38 2.75 1.02
N TYR A 132 7.96 1.89 1.96
CA TYR A 132 8.32 2.06 3.36
C TYR A 132 9.81 1.79 3.62
N SER A 133 10.44 0.89 2.85
CA SER A 133 11.88 0.67 2.91
C SER A 133 12.65 1.93 2.50
N ASN A 134 12.32 2.51 1.34
CA ASN A 134 12.94 3.74 0.86
C ASN A 134 12.74 4.90 1.83
N TYR A 135 11.55 5.01 2.43
CA TYR A 135 11.29 6.04 3.43
C TYR A 135 12.13 5.85 4.72
N GLU A 136 12.29 4.62 5.19
CA GLU A 136 13.18 4.33 6.33
C GLU A 136 14.66 4.59 5.98
N GLU A 137 15.07 4.38 4.72
CA GLU A 137 16.41 4.79 4.26
C GLU A 137 16.60 6.31 4.31
N VAL A 138 15.63 7.11 3.84
CA VAL A 138 15.65 8.57 3.98
C VAL A 138 15.83 8.95 5.46
N LYS A 139 15.05 8.33 6.36
CA LYS A 139 15.12 8.60 7.80
C LYS A 139 16.46 8.22 8.42
N LYS A 140 17.05 7.12 7.97
CA LYS A 140 18.36 6.65 8.41
C LYS A 140 19.49 7.56 7.94
N TRP A 141 19.46 8.00 6.67
CA TRP A 141 20.54 8.76 6.06
C TRP A 141 20.47 10.27 6.37
N LEU A 142 19.28 10.82 6.59
CA LEU A 142 19.10 12.25 6.88
C LEU A 142 19.99 12.80 8.01
N PRO A 143 20.12 12.18 9.20
CA PRO A 143 21.02 12.70 10.24
C PRO A 143 22.51 12.51 9.90
N LEU A 144 22.84 11.67 8.93
CA LEU A 144 24.22 11.35 8.57
C LEU A 144 24.83 12.36 7.59
N ILE A 145 24.01 13.12 6.85
CA ILE A 145 24.50 14.19 5.95
C ILE A 145 25.05 15.41 6.70
N MET A 146 24.77 15.53 8.00
CA MET A 146 25.30 16.61 8.84
C MET A 146 26.81 16.46 9.01
N ASP A 147 27.56 17.54 8.89
CA ASP A 147 29.00 17.50 9.16
C ASP A 147 29.24 17.18 10.65
N ASP A 148 30.10 16.21 10.92
CA ASP A 148 30.56 15.88 12.28
C ASP A 148 32.09 15.80 12.27
N ASP A 149 32.72 16.79 12.91
CA ASP A 149 34.17 16.90 13.03
C ASP A 149 34.82 15.64 13.61
N LYS A 150 34.07 14.83 14.37
CA LYS A 150 34.57 13.59 14.97
C LYS A 150 34.56 12.40 14.02
N ARG A 151 33.71 12.41 12.98
CA ARG A 151 33.62 11.29 12.02
C ARG A 151 34.78 11.27 11.03
N GLY A 152 35.25 12.45 10.60
CA GLY A 152 36.32 12.57 9.62
C GLY A 152 35.92 12.24 8.17
N PHE A 153 34.62 12.02 7.91
CA PHE A 153 34.05 11.86 6.58
C PHE A 153 32.61 12.39 6.56
N SER A 154 32.15 12.81 5.39
CA SER A 154 30.77 13.26 5.13
C SER A 154 30.07 12.29 4.18
N TYR A 155 28.74 12.21 4.29
CA TYR A 155 27.93 11.42 3.37
C TYR A 155 27.41 12.29 2.25
N SER A 156 27.36 11.74 1.04
CA SER A 156 26.78 12.44 -0.11
C SER A 156 25.27 12.66 0.10
N PRO A 157 24.74 13.84 -0.28
CA PRO A 157 23.29 14.11 -0.27
C PRO A 157 22.48 13.10 -1.08
N THR A 158 23.08 12.46 -2.10
CA THR A 158 22.41 11.43 -2.93
C THR A 158 21.87 10.26 -2.10
N ALA A 159 22.54 9.91 -0.99
CA ALA A 159 22.09 8.87 -0.06
C ALA A 159 20.71 9.18 0.58
N VAL A 160 20.30 10.45 0.59
CA VAL A 160 18.97 10.88 1.03
C VAL A 160 18.07 11.19 -0.16
N LEU A 161 18.61 11.85 -1.19
CA LEU A 161 17.82 12.32 -2.33
C LEU A 161 17.25 11.17 -3.17
N VAL A 162 18.05 10.16 -3.51
CA VAL A 162 17.61 9.03 -4.34
C VAL A 162 16.44 8.27 -3.69
N PRO A 163 16.56 7.74 -2.45
CA PRO A 163 15.43 7.04 -1.83
C PRO A 163 14.23 7.95 -1.59
N ALA A 164 14.43 9.26 -1.39
CA ALA A 164 13.31 10.20 -1.29
C ALA A 164 12.57 10.38 -2.61
N VAL A 165 13.29 10.46 -3.74
CA VAL A 165 12.68 10.50 -5.08
C VAL A 165 11.96 9.20 -5.38
N ASP A 166 12.55 8.05 -5.07
CA ASP A 166 11.92 6.74 -5.28
C ASP A 166 10.67 6.57 -4.41
N THR A 167 10.68 7.09 -3.18
CA THR A 167 9.50 7.16 -2.30
C THR A 167 8.40 8.01 -2.94
N VAL A 168 8.75 9.11 -3.62
CA VAL A 168 7.79 10.06 -4.19
C VAL A 168 7.23 9.60 -5.54
N ILE A 169 8.10 9.16 -6.44
CA ILE A 169 7.77 8.83 -7.83
C ILE A 169 7.49 7.33 -7.97
N GLY A 170 8.32 6.48 -7.37
CA GLY A 170 8.26 5.02 -7.55
C GLY A 170 6.93 4.42 -7.13
N ILE A 171 6.26 5.00 -6.13
CA ILE A 171 4.96 4.51 -5.64
C ILE A 171 3.76 4.91 -6.52
N ASN A 172 3.93 5.83 -7.47
CA ASN A 172 2.82 6.39 -8.25
C ASN A 172 1.97 5.34 -8.98
N PRO A 173 2.54 4.32 -9.66
CA PRO A 173 1.74 3.28 -10.31
C PRO A 173 0.82 2.57 -9.32
N THR A 174 1.33 2.24 -8.14
CA THR A 174 0.59 1.54 -7.09
C THR A 174 -0.48 2.42 -6.46
N LEU A 175 -0.22 3.73 -6.30
CA LEU A 175 -1.27 4.67 -5.89
C LEU A 175 -2.41 4.69 -6.92
N ARG A 176 -2.13 4.64 -8.22
CA ARG A 176 -3.19 4.55 -9.24
C ARG A 176 -3.97 3.23 -9.16
N LEU A 177 -3.32 2.11 -8.87
CA LEU A 177 -4.00 0.82 -8.63
C LEU A 177 -4.93 0.90 -7.42
N ILE A 178 -4.48 1.51 -6.32
CA ILE A 178 -5.29 1.69 -5.12
C ILE A 178 -6.44 2.68 -5.36
N GLU A 179 -6.20 3.78 -6.05
CA GLU A 179 -7.24 4.74 -6.44
C GLU A 179 -8.34 4.07 -7.27
N ASN A 180 -7.97 3.21 -8.22
CA ASN A 180 -8.90 2.40 -9.00
C ASN A 180 -9.67 1.41 -8.13
N LEU A 181 -8.99 0.70 -7.23
CA LEU A 181 -9.61 -0.25 -6.29
C LEU A 181 -10.64 0.43 -5.38
N LEU A 182 -10.36 1.67 -4.97
CA LEU A 182 -11.19 2.48 -4.10
C LEU A 182 -12.23 3.33 -4.85
N HIS A 183 -12.24 3.31 -6.19
CA HIS A 183 -13.09 4.14 -7.04
C HIS A 183 -12.92 5.65 -6.78
N ILE A 184 -11.69 6.09 -6.48
CA ILE A 184 -11.35 7.51 -6.32
C ILE A 184 -11.37 8.16 -7.71
N ARG A 185 -12.26 9.14 -7.90
CA ARG A 185 -12.49 9.78 -9.21
C ARG A 185 -11.40 10.77 -9.60
N THR A 186 -10.80 11.43 -8.62
CA THR A 186 -9.79 12.46 -8.84
C THR A 186 -8.48 11.97 -8.24
N PRO A 187 -7.56 11.49 -9.07
CA PRO A 187 -6.25 11.04 -8.62
C PRO A 187 -5.50 12.17 -7.90
N VAL A 188 -4.76 11.85 -6.84
CA VAL A 188 -4.00 12.88 -6.11
C VAL A 188 -2.81 13.34 -6.96
N ALA A 189 -2.60 14.67 -6.97
CA ALA A 189 -1.49 15.30 -7.68
C ALA A 189 -0.15 14.92 -7.03
N ASP A 190 0.87 14.71 -7.87
CA ASP A 190 2.20 14.34 -7.43
C ASP A 190 2.91 15.52 -6.77
N PRO A 191 3.62 15.32 -5.63
CA PRO A 191 4.35 16.38 -4.97
C PRO A 191 5.43 16.93 -5.87
N ASP A 192 5.58 18.25 -5.83
CA ASP A 192 6.67 18.93 -6.50
C ASP A 192 8.00 18.60 -5.81
N LEU A 193 8.94 18.03 -6.56
CA LEU A 193 10.32 17.78 -6.15
C LEU A 193 11.25 18.96 -6.44
N GLY A 194 10.77 20.04 -7.05
CA GLY A 194 11.56 21.21 -7.38
C GLY A 194 12.79 20.87 -8.22
N LYS A 195 13.99 21.18 -7.70
CA LYS A 195 15.28 20.95 -8.37
C LYS A 195 15.96 19.64 -7.96
N THR A 196 15.30 18.76 -7.21
CA THR A 196 15.95 17.57 -6.65
C THR A 196 16.59 16.69 -7.73
N ASN A 197 15.89 16.39 -8.83
CA ASN A 197 16.46 15.53 -9.89
C ASN A 197 17.70 16.15 -10.53
N SER A 198 17.68 17.45 -10.83
CA SER A 198 18.83 18.15 -11.38
C SER A 198 20.02 18.18 -10.42
N VAL A 199 19.78 18.16 -9.11
CA VAL A 199 20.84 18.06 -8.11
C VAL A 199 21.44 16.67 -8.05
N ILE A 200 20.61 15.61 -8.18
CA ILE A 200 21.11 14.23 -8.27
C ILE A 200 22.01 14.09 -9.51
N GLU A 201 21.52 14.49 -10.68
CA GLU A 201 22.28 14.45 -11.94
C GLU A 201 23.62 15.20 -11.82
N MET A 202 23.62 16.41 -11.24
CA MET A 202 24.84 17.19 -11.06
C MET A 202 25.85 16.52 -10.11
N ILE A 203 25.40 15.80 -9.08
CA ILE A 203 26.29 15.07 -8.17
C ILE A 203 26.86 13.83 -8.88
N GLU A 204 26.03 13.09 -9.61
CA GLU A 204 26.46 11.92 -10.38
C GLU A 204 27.50 12.28 -11.46
N ASP A 205 27.31 13.41 -12.15
CA ASP A 205 28.28 13.92 -13.12
C ASP A 205 29.63 14.28 -12.45
N GLN A 206 29.60 14.87 -11.25
CA GLN A 206 30.81 15.19 -10.48
C GLN A 206 31.55 13.92 -10.03
N ASP A 207 30.81 12.93 -9.51
CA ASP A 207 31.38 11.67 -9.05
C ASP A 207 31.95 10.83 -10.21
N ALA A 208 31.53 11.07 -11.46
CA ALA A 208 32.03 10.39 -12.65
C ALA A 208 33.35 10.98 -13.20
N ASP A 209 33.67 12.22 -12.85
CA ASP A 209 34.87 12.94 -13.30
C ASP A 209 36.09 12.75 -12.36
N ASP A 210 35.85 12.27 -11.13
CA ASP A 210 36.87 12.01 -10.08
C ASP A 210 37.47 10.58 -10.15
#